data_AF-A0A354ZFZ9-F1
#
_entry.id   AF-A0A354ZFZ9-F1
#
_cell.length_a   1.000
_cell.length_b   1.000
_cell.length_c   1.000
_cell.angle_alpha   90.00
_cell.angle_beta   90.00
_cell.angle_gamma   90.00
#
_symmetry.space_group_name_H-M   'P 1'
#
loop_
_entity.id
_entity.type
_entity.pdbx_description
1 polymer ?
#
loop_
_entity_poly.entity_id
_entity_poly.type
_entity_poly.pdbx_seq_one_letter_code
_entity_poly.pdbx_strand_id
1 'polypeptide(L)'
;AALAAAAMAGFKVGIVDERSEIAACSQGVPQNELGPRADVIDGCPKAVGIMIMIRTMSPDVVITDEVGRAEDADALKEASRCGVSVIATAHALDPEDAMRRPAIRDALARGAFDRA
;
A
#
# COMPACT_ATOMS: atom_id res chain seq x y z
N ALA A 1 -1.29 -20.09 -30.63
CA ALA A 1 -0.55 -18.86 -30.96
C ALA A 1 -1.46 -17.67 -30.69
N ALA A 2 -1.00 -16.80 -29.78
CA ALA A 2 -1.48 -15.44 -29.49
C ALA A 2 -3.00 -15.20 -29.52
N LEU A 3 -3.65 -15.49 -28.38
CA LEU A 3 -4.74 -14.60 -27.97
C LEU A 3 -4.05 -13.32 -27.49
N ALA A 4 -4.02 -12.30 -28.34
CA ALA A 4 -3.70 -10.95 -27.92
C ALA A 4 -4.81 -10.51 -26.95
N ALA A 5 -4.66 -10.87 -25.67
CA ALA A 5 -5.18 -10.03 -24.61
C ALA A 5 -4.64 -8.64 -24.94
N ALA A 6 -5.53 -7.69 -25.21
CA ALA A 6 -5.14 -6.28 -25.19
C ALA A 6 -4.32 -6.11 -23.91
N ALA A 7 -3.02 -5.87 -24.05
CA ALA A 7 -2.12 -5.83 -22.93
C ALA A 7 -2.63 -4.69 -22.05
N MET A 8 -3.40 -5.02 -21.01
CA MET A 8 -3.70 -4.07 -19.97
C MET A 8 -2.35 -3.59 -19.52
N ALA A 9 -2.04 -2.32 -19.79
CA ALA A 9 -0.83 -1.72 -19.28
C ALA A 9 -0.85 -1.97 -17.77
N GLY A 10 0.03 -2.86 -17.28
CA GLY A 10 0.03 -3.23 -15.86
C GLY A 10 0.18 -1.98 -15.01
N PHE A 11 -0.30 -1.99 -13.77
CA PHE A 11 -0.19 -0.81 -12.91
C PHE A 11 1.27 -0.56 -12.47
N LYS A 12 1.65 0.70 -12.27
CA LYS A 12 2.83 1.07 -11.47
C LYS A 12 2.47 0.82 -10.01
N VAL A 13 3.18 -0.10 -9.38
CA VAL A 13 2.91 -0.52 -8.01
C VAL A 13 4.03 0.02 -7.11
N GLY A 14 3.67 0.80 -6.10
CA GLY A 14 4.59 1.18 -5.04
C GLY A 14 4.33 0.33 -3.81
N ILE A 15 5.31 -0.44 -3.36
CA ILE A 15 5.22 -1.25 -2.14
C ILE A 15 5.95 -0.53 -1.01
N VAL A 16 5.24 -0.26 0.08
CA VAL A 16 5.80 0.30 1.31
C VAL A 16 5.75 -0.79 2.37
N ASP A 17 6.92 -1.31 2.73
CA ASP A 17 7.04 -2.52 3.56
C ASP A 17 7.88 -2.20 4.81
N GLU A 18 7.22 -1.81 5.90
CA GLU A 18 7.91 -1.33 7.12
C GLU A 18 8.67 -2.47 7.82
N ARG A 19 8.15 -3.71 7.71
CA ARG A 19 8.66 -4.89 8.43
C ARG A 19 9.24 -5.97 7.52
N SER A 20 9.35 -5.68 6.22
CA SER A 20 9.86 -6.61 5.20
C SER A 20 9.02 -7.89 5.06
N GLU A 21 7.69 -7.78 5.19
CA GLU A 21 6.77 -8.91 5.12
C GLU A 21 6.29 -9.22 3.70
N ILE A 22 6.34 -8.24 2.79
CA ILE A 22 5.86 -8.33 1.41
C ILE A 22 7.03 -8.61 0.45
N ALA A 23 8.02 -7.72 0.40
CA ALA A 23 9.16 -7.82 -0.49
C ALA A 23 10.23 -8.77 0.05
N ALA A 24 10.25 -8.96 1.38
CA ALA A 24 11.23 -9.77 2.11
C ALA A 24 12.67 -9.40 1.73
N CYS A 25 12.97 -8.11 1.69
CA CYS A 25 14.24 -7.60 1.21
C CYS A 25 15.42 -8.12 2.03
N SER A 26 16.48 -8.54 1.34
CA SER A 26 17.76 -8.91 1.93
C SER A 26 18.86 -8.12 1.25
N GLN A 27 19.66 -7.39 2.04
CA GLN A 27 20.71 -6.50 1.54
C GLN A 27 20.18 -5.49 0.48
N GLY A 28 18.94 -5.00 0.68
CA GLY A 28 18.30 -4.05 -0.22
C GLY A 28 17.74 -4.66 -1.52
N VAL A 29 17.71 -5.99 -1.64
CA VAL A 29 17.17 -6.68 -2.81
C VAL A 29 15.91 -7.46 -2.42
N PRO A 30 14.75 -7.21 -3.06
CA PRO A 30 13.55 -8.01 -2.87
C PRO A 30 13.81 -9.49 -3.15
N GLN A 31 13.32 -10.38 -2.28
CA GLN A 31 13.48 -11.84 -2.44
C GLN A 31 12.25 -12.48 -3.07
N ASN A 32 11.09 -11.85 -2.91
CA ASN A 32 9.84 -12.26 -3.54
C ASN A 32 9.74 -11.70 -4.97
N GLU A 33 8.99 -12.39 -5.84
CA GLU A 33 8.67 -11.92 -7.20
C GLU A 33 7.51 -10.93 -7.13
N LEU A 34 7.77 -9.67 -7.49
CA LEU A 34 6.82 -8.55 -7.33
C LEU A 34 6.24 -8.05 -8.66
N GLY A 35 6.73 -8.60 -9.78
CA GLY A 35 6.45 -8.10 -11.12
C GLY A 35 7.36 -6.95 -11.55
N PRO A 36 7.37 -6.63 -12.86
CA PRO A 36 8.35 -5.73 -13.47
C PRO A 36 8.07 -4.23 -13.27
N ARG A 37 6.96 -3.87 -12.60
CA ARG A 37 6.53 -2.47 -12.38
C ARG A 37 6.34 -2.15 -10.89
N ALA A 38 7.03 -2.90 -10.03
CA ALA A 38 6.99 -2.71 -8.60
C ALA A 38 8.24 -1.98 -8.11
N ASP A 39 8.05 -0.83 -7.49
CA ASP A 39 9.08 -0.13 -6.71
C ASP A 39 8.85 -0.41 -5.23
N VAL A 40 9.92 -0.63 -4.45
CA VAL A 40 9.83 -1.00 -3.03
C VAL A 40 10.55 0.03 -2.16
N ILE A 41 9.88 0.47 -1.10
CA ILE A 41 10.49 1.14 0.04
C ILE A 41 10.38 0.18 1.22
N ASP A 42 11.51 -0.40 1.61
CA ASP A 42 11.62 -1.39 2.68
C ASP A 42 12.21 -0.77 3.96
N GLY A 43 11.72 -1.18 5.13
CA GLY A 43 12.23 -0.75 6.43
C GLY A 43 12.00 0.73 6.78
N CYS A 44 11.14 1.43 6.02
CA CYS A 44 10.79 2.82 6.26
C CYS A 44 9.47 2.92 7.04
N PRO A 45 9.32 3.85 8.00
CA PRO A 45 8.02 4.12 8.60
C PRO A 45 6.95 4.35 7.54
N LYS A 46 5.85 3.59 7.60
CA LYS A 46 4.84 3.52 6.55
C LYS A 46 4.34 4.87 6.05
N ALA A 47 3.91 5.75 6.97
CA ALA A 47 3.45 7.09 6.61
C ALA A 47 4.50 7.89 5.81
N VAL A 48 5.79 7.76 6.15
CA VAL A 48 6.89 8.40 5.42
C VAL A 48 7.09 7.75 4.05
N GLY A 49 7.11 6.41 4.00
CA GLY A 49 7.26 5.64 2.76
C GLY A 49 6.15 5.95 1.75
N ILE A 50 4.89 6.00 2.19
CA ILE A 50 3.75 6.37 1.34
C ILE A 50 3.94 7.76 0.76
N MET A 51 4.30 8.75 1.58
CA MET A 51 4.49 10.12 1.13
C MET A 51 5.65 10.27 0.15
N ILE A 52 6.74 9.53 0.33
CA ILE A 52 7.84 9.48 -0.65
C ILE A 52 7.32 8.89 -1.95
N MET A 53 6.69 7.71 -1.89
CA MET A 53 6.24 6.95 -3.05
C MET A 53 5.32 7.78 -3.96
N ILE A 54 4.29 8.41 -3.39
CA ILE A 54 3.32 9.19 -4.19
C ILE A 54 3.95 10.45 -4.81
N ARG A 55 5.02 10.99 -4.23
CA ARG A 55 5.69 12.22 -4.72
C ARG A 55 6.77 11.95 -5.76
N THR A 56 7.45 10.80 -5.67
CA THR A 56 8.64 10.54 -6.50
C THR A 56 8.41 9.50 -7.58
N MET A 57 7.53 8.51 -7.34
CA MET A 57 7.35 7.37 -8.25
C MET A 57 6.04 7.43 -9.03
N SER A 58 5.11 8.32 -8.66
CA SER A 58 3.78 8.44 -9.29
C SER A 58 3.06 7.09 -9.45
N PRO A 59 2.97 6.26 -8.40
CA PRO A 59 2.34 4.94 -8.51
C PRO A 59 0.87 5.06 -8.88
N ASP A 60 0.35 4.06 -9.58
CA ASP A 60 -1.10 3.93 -9.78
C ASP A 60 -1.74 3.27 -8.54
N VAL A 61 -1.01 2.36 -7.90
CA VAL A 61 -1.43 1.65 -6.68
C VAL A 61 -0.28 1.66 -5.67
N VAL A 62 -0.59 1.94 -4.41
CA VAL A 62 0.31 1.69 -3.27
C VAL A 62 -0.16 0.46 -2.51
N ILE A 63 0.76 -0.44 -2.23
CA ILE A 63 0.54 -1.61 -1.37
C ILE A 63 1.35 -1.40 -0.10
N THR A 64 0.75 -1.65 1.05
CA THR A 64 1.43 -1.67 2.35
C THR A 64 1.06 -2.94 3.11
N ASP A 65 1.85 -3.27 4.12
CA ASP A 65 1.53 -4.23 5.19
C ASP A 65 0.30 -3.75 6.02
N GLU A 66 0.33 -3.84 7.36
CA GLU A 66 -0.84 -3.48 8.16
C GLU A 66 -1.02 -1.97 8.42
N VAL A 67 -2.28 -1.50 8.37
CA VAL A 67 -2.65 -0.20 8.96
C VAL A 67 -2.58 -0.29 10.49
N GLY A 68 -1.65 0.44 11.11
CA GLY A 68 -1.35 0.27 12.53
C GLY A 68 -1.34 1.56 13.35
N ARG A 69 -0.93 2.69 12.76
CA ARG A 69 -0.72 3.94 13.49
C ARG A 69 -1.65 5.06 13.02
N ALA A 70 -1.82 6.09 13.85
CA ALA A 70 -2.66 7.24 13.50
C ALA A 70 -2.11 8.01 12.28
N GLU A 71 -0.78 8.10 12.17
CA GLU A 71 -0.12 8.78 11.04
C GLU A 71 -0.34 8.05 9.72
N ASP A 72 -0.57 6.73 9.75
CA ASP A 72 -0.89 5.94 8.56
C ASP A 72 -2.20 6.45 7.95
N ALA A 73 -3.22 6.76 8.76
CA ALA A 73 -4.51 7.24 8.27
C ALA A 73 -4.41 8.59 7.52
N ASP A 74 -3.50 9.47 7.94
CA ASP A 74 -3.25 10.74 7.23
C ASP A 74 -2.54 10.50 5.89
N ALA A 75 -1.52 9.63 5.86
CA ALA A 75 -0.81 9.28 4.64
C ALA A 75 -1.69 8.56 3.61
N LEU A 76 -2.54 7.63 4.07
CA LEU A 76 -3.50 6.91 3.23
C LEU A 76 -4.54 7.86 2.61
N LYS A 77 -5.03 8.83 3.39
CA LYS A 77 -5.94 9.87 2.90
C LYS A 77 -5.28 10.72 1.81
N GLU A 78 -4.00 11.07 1.99
CA GLU A 78 -3.27 11.86 1.00
C GLU A 78 -3.03 11.08 -0.29
N ALA A 79 -2.68 9.79 -0.21
CA ALA A 79 -2.59 8.92 -1.38
C ALA A 79 -3.91 8.88 -2.17
N SER A 80 -5.04 8.69 -1.48
CA SER A 80 -6.37 8.72 -2.09
C SER A 80 -6.66 10.05 -2.80
N ARG A 81 -6.31 11.19 -2.18
CA ARG A 81 -6.46 12.53 -2.81
C ARG A 81 -5.62 12.73 -4.05
N CYS A 82 -4.45 12.09 -4.12
CA CYS A 82 -3.59 12.10 -5.30
C CYS A 82 -4.09 11.18 -6.42
N GLY A 83 -5.23 10.50 -6.25
CA GLY A 83 -5.77 9.54 -7.21
C GLY A 83 -5.02 8.20 -7.19
N VAL A 84 -4.28 7.91 -6.12
CA VAL A 84 -3.57 6.64 -5.94
C VAL A 84 -4.45 5.69 -5.13
N SER A 85 -4.72 4.51 -5.68
CA SER A 85 -5.43 3.46 -4.95
C SER A 85 -4.51 2.85 -3.90
N VAL A 86 -5.05 2.49 -2.73
CA VAL A 86 -4.27 1.83 -1.69
C VAL A 86 -4.82 0.46 -1.37
N ILE A 87 -3.91 -0.51 -1.22
CA ILE A 87 -4.19 -1.85 -0.69
C ILE A 87 -3.37 -2.01 0.58
N ALA A 88 -4.03 -2.39 1.67
CA ALA A 88 -3.39 -2.59 2.96
C ALA A 88 -4.03 -3.80 3.66
N THR A 89 -3.31 -4.39 4.61
CA THR A 89 -3.86 -5.41 5.50
C THR A 89 -4.28 -4.80 6.83
N ALA A 90 -5.02 -5.57 7.61
CA ALA A 90 -5.38 -5.23 8.98
C ALA A 90 -5.37 -6.50 9.81
N HIS A 91 -4.76 -6.44 10.98
CA HIS A 91 -4.97 -7.48 11.99
C HIS A 91 -6.32 -7.24 12.66
N ALA A 92 -7.28 -8.14 12.46
CA ALA A 92 -8.56 -8.16 13.15
C ALA A 92 -9.18 -9.57 13.09
N LEU A 93 -10.08 -9.89 14.02
CA LEU A 93 -10.82 -11.15 13.99
C LEU A 93 -11.95 -11.13 12.96
N ASP A 94 -12.61 -9.98 12.84
CA ASP A 94 -13.75 -9.73 11.96
C ASP A 94 -13.81 -8.21 11.62
N PRO A 95 -14.64 -7.79 10.65
CA PRO A 95 -14.79 -6.38 10.31
C PRO A 95 -15.22 -5.50 11.49
N GLU A 96 -16.05 -6.01 12.41
CA GLU A 96 -16.45 -5.27 13.61
C GLU A 96 -15.27 -5.00 14.56
N ASP A 97 -14.37 -5.95 14.74
CA ASP A 97 -13.11 -5.80 15.49
C ASP A 97 -12.18 -4.80 14.80
N ALA A 98 -12.07 -4.88 13.47
CA ALA A 98 -11.28 -3.93 12.69
C ALA A 98 -11.76 -2.47 12.90
N MET A 99 -13.08 -2.24 12.87
CA MET A 99 -13.67 -0.92 13.11
C MET A 99 -13.48 -0.38 14.54
N ARG A 100 -13.17 -1.25 15.53
CA ARG A 100 -12.83 -0.81 16.89
C ARG A 100 -11.41 -0.27 16.99
N ARG A 101 -10.54 -0.58 16.03
CA ARG A 101 -9.15 -0.12 16.01
C ARG A 101 -9.10 1.33 15.52
N PRO A 102 -8.56 2.27 16.33
CA PRO A 102 -8.59 3.69 15.99
C PRO A 102 -7.98 4.01 14.62
N ALA A 103 -6.82 3.44 14.27
CA ALA A 103 -6.15 3.71 13.00
C ALA A 103 -6.99 3.30 11.77
N ILE A 104 -7.59 2.12 11.81
CA ILE A 104 -8.44 1.60 10.73
C ILE A 104 -9.72 2.42 10.63
N ARG A 105 -10.40 2.61 11.76
CA ARG A 105 -11.63 3.42 11.82
C ARG A 105 -11.41 4.81 11.26
N ASP A 106 -10.31 5.46 11.66
CA ASP A 106 -10.00 6.81 11.23
C ASP A 106 -9.63 6.86 9.74
N ALA A 107 -8.91 5.86 9.22
CA ALA A 107 -8.62 5.74 7.78
C ALA A 107 -9.91 5.58 6.95
N LEU A 108 -10.86 4.75 7.41
CA LEU A 108 -12.17 4.57 6.79
C LEU A 108 -13.01 5.84 6.84
N ALA A 109 -13.11 6.48 8.00
CA ALA A 109 -13.86 7.72 8.19
C ALA A 109 -13.31 8.88 7.33
N ARG A 110 -12.02 8.83 6.98
CA ARG A 110 -11.35 9.82 6.13
C ARG A 110 -11.53 9.57 4.63
N GLY A 111 -12.19 8.48 4.25
CA GLY A 111 -12.40 8.09 2.85
C GLY A 111 -11.12 7.59 2.18
N ALA A 112 -10.19 6.99 2.94
CA ALA A 112 -8.96 6.45 2.38
C ALA A 112 -9.19 5.17 1.54
N PHE A 113 -10.32 4.48 1.76
CA PHE A 113 -10.66 3.23 1.09
C PHE A 113 -12.06 3.31 0.48
N ASP A 114 -12.18 2.87 -0.78
CA ASP A 114 -13.47 2.72 -1.47
C ASP A 114 -14.20 1.43 -1.05
N ARG A 115 -13.45 0.43 -0.55
CA ARG A 115 -13.94 -0.88 -0.11
C ARG A 115 -13.16 -1.32 1.12
N ALA A 116 -13.87 -1.81 2.13
CA ALA A 116 -13.33 -2.30 3.40
C ALA A 116 -14.19 -3.42 3.97
#